data_AF-A0A961U7F9-F1
#
_entry.id   AF-A0A961U7F9-F1
#
_cell.length_a   1.000
_cell.length_b   1.000
_cell.length_c   1.000
_cell.angle_alpha   90.00
_cell.angle_beta   90.00
_cell.angle_gamma   90.00
#
_symmetry.space_group_name_H-M   'P 1'
#
loop_
_entity.id
_entity.type
_entity.pdbx_description
1 polymer ?
#
loop_
_entity_poly.entity_id
_entity_poly.type
_entity_poly.pdbx_seq_one_letter_code
_entity_poly.pdbx_strand_id
1 'polypeptide(L)'
;MRRDMDLVRTILMAIEKSRDDEPASIRLPVRAYDDLHLSYHVRLLKEAGYIHAIENHRMDGIAWTPHSLTWQGHDFLDAVRDDAIWADVKQAAITPEGDAPAEILYALALERVKRKVGLA
;
A
#
# COMPACT_ATOMS: atom_id res chain seq x y z
N MET A 1 7.07 -14.59 3.75
CA MET A 1 7.33 -13.60 2.68
C MET A 1 7.67 -12.29 3.34
N ARG A 2 8.43 -11.43 2.68
CA ARG A 2 8.82 -10.14 3.22
C ARG A 2 7.86 -9.06 2.70
N ARG A 3 7.51 -8.07 3.53
CA ARG A 3 6.76 -6.89 3.11
C ARG A 3 7.62 -6.03 2.16
N ASP A 4 7.04 -5.68 1.03
CA ASP A 4 7.56 -4.78 0.00
C ASP A 4 6.68 -3.52 -0.01
N MET A 5 7.25 -2.38 0.37
CA MET A 5 6.53 -1.12 0.49
C MET A 5 6.23 -0.45 -0.85
N ASP A 6 7.01 -0.76 -1.89
CA ASP A 6 6.72 -0.30 -3.26
C ASP A 6 5.49 -1.03 -3.81
N LEU A 7 5.37 -2.33 -3.53
CA LEU A 7 4.15 -3.09 -3.82
C LEU A 7 2.96 -2.59 -3.01
N VAL A 8 3.13 -2.28 -1.72
CA VAL A 8 2.07 -1.67 -0.90
C VAL A 8 1.53 -0.40 -1.54
N ARG A 9 2.40 0.56 -1.86
CA ARG A 9 2.03 1.83 -2.52
C ARG A 9 1.28 1.56 -3.83
N THR A 10 1.78 0.62 -4.62
CA THR A 10 1.20 0.23 -5.90
C THR A 10 -0.20 -0.38 -5.76
N ILE A 11 -0.42 -1.25 -4.78
CA ILE A 11 -1.74 -1.84 -4.49
C ILE A 11 -2.73 -0.74 -4.08
N LEU A 12 -2.32 0.17 -3.20
CA LEU A 12 -3.19 1.27 -2.76
C LEU A 12 -3.61 2.17 -3.94
N MET A 13 -2.69 2.51 -4.84
CA MET A 13 -3.00 3.25 -6.07
C MET A 13 -3.94 2.48 -7.00
N ALA A 14 -3.79 1.16 -7.10
CA ALA A 14 -4.65 0.33 -7.93
C ALA A 14 -6.09 0.27 -7.40
N ILE A 15 -6.25 0.17 -6.07
CA ILE A 15 -7.55 0.19 -5.39
C ILE A 15 -8.21 1.56 -5.53
N GLU A 16 -7.47 2.66 -5.40
CA GLU A 16 -8.05 4.00 -5.59
C GLU A 16 -8.51 4.24 -7.04
N LYS A 17 -7.80 3.66 -8.01
CA LYS A 17 -8.12 3.83 -9.44
C LYS A 17 -9.32 2.99 -9.88
N SER A 18 -9.68 1.92 -9.16
CA SER A 18 -10.88 1.14 -9.51
C SER A 18 -12.12 2.01 -9.30
N ARG A 19 -12.92 2.12 -10.37
CA ARG A 19 -14.13 2.95 -10.38
C ARG A 19 -15.34 2.26 -9.78
N ASP A 20 -15.26 0.96 -9.59
CA ASP A 20 -16.34 0.14 -9.07
C ASP A 20 -15.97 -0.29 -7.65
N ASP A 21 -16.90 -0.09 -6.71
CA ASP A 21 -16.80 -0.64 -5.35
C ASP A 21 -16.93 -2.18 -5.34
N GLU A 22 -16.92 -2.83 -6.50
CA GLU A 22 -16.95 -4.29 -6.60
C GLU A 22 -15.55 -4.87 -6.39
N PRO A 23 -15.31 -5.67 -5.33
CA PRO A 23 -13.99 -6.20 -5.00
C PRO A 23 -13.35 -7.05 -6.10
N ALA A 24 -14.15 -7.74 -6.92
CA ALA A 24 -13.66 -8.54 -8.05
C ALA A 24 -13.23 -7.71 -9.27
N SER A 25 -13.53 -6.42 -9.31
CA SER A 25 -13.22 -5.51 -10.42
C SER A 25 -11.80 -4.92 -10.35
N ILE A 26 -11.17 -4.97 -9.17
CA ILE A 26 -9.89 -4.32 -8.90
C ILE A 26 -8.77 -5.09 -9.58
N ARG A 27 -8.21 -4.48 -10.64
CA ARG A 27 -7.06 -5.03 -11.34
C ARG A 27 -5.77 -4.59 -10.67
N LEU A 28 -5.23 -5.46 -9.81
CA LEU A 28 -3.89 -5.28 -9.29
C LEU A 28 -2.86 -5.44 -10.43
N PRO A 29 -1.73 -4.73 -10.39
CA PRO A 29 -0.69 -4.87 -11.40
C PRO A 29 0.05 -6.21 -11.23
N VAL A 30 -0.45 -7.24 -11.91
CA VAL A 30 -0.02 -8.65 -11.84
C VAL A 30 1.31 -8.96 -12.54
N ARG A 31 1.93 -8.01 -13.26
CA ARG A 31 3.04 -8.36 -14.17
C ARG A 31 4.37 -8.66 -13.47
N ALA A 32 4.58 -8.14 -12.27
CA ALA A 32 5.85 -8.26 -11.54
C ALA A 32 5.78 -9.19 -10.32
N TYR A 33 4.58 -9.63 -9.91
CA TYR A 33 4.36 -10.39 -8.69
C TYR A 33 3.38 -11.54 -8.96
N ASP A 34 3.63 -12.70 -8.35
CA ASP A 34 2.68 -13.80 -8.38
C ASP A 34 1.46 -13.55 -7.46
N ASP A 35 0.41 -14.34 -7.67
CA ASP A 35 -0.85 -14.20 -6.94
C ASP A 35 -0.69 -14.38 -5.42
N LEU A 36 0.26 -15.21 -4.99
CA LEU A 36 0.54 -15.45 -3.57
C LEU A 36 1.18 -14.20 -2.94
N HIS A 37 2.13 -13.56 -3.63
CA HIS A 37 2.76 -12.31 -3.21
C HIS A 37 1.74 -11.18 -3.11
N LEU A 38 0.83 -11.06 -4.08
CA LEU A 38 -0.23 -10.07 -4.05
C LEU A 38 -1.20 -10.32 -2.89
N SER A 39 -1.72 -11.55 -2.78
CA SER A 39 -2.63 -11.96 -1.70
C SER A 39 -2.03 -11.72 -0.32
N TYR A 40 -0.73 -12.03 -0.14
CA TYR A 40 -0.02 -11.77 1.11
C TYR A 40 0.00 -10.27 1.47
N HIS A 41 0.28 -9.37 0.52
CA HIS A 41 0.30 -7.94 0.78
C HIS A 41 -1.10 -7.33 0.99
N VAL A 42 -2.11 -7.83 0.27
CA VAL A 42 -3.51 -7.45 0.51
C VAL A 42 -3.92 -7.83 1.93
N ARG A 43 -3.58 -9.03 2.40
CA ARG A 43 -3.82 -9.44 3.79
C ARG A 43 -3.14 -8.49 4.79
N LEU A 44 -1.86 -8.17 4.59
CA LEU A 44 -1.14 -7.25 5.49
C LEU A 44 -1.77 -5.86 5.53
N LEU A 45 -2.21 -5.32 4.38
CA LEU A 45 -2.86 -4.01 4.31
C LEU A 45 -4.21 -4.02 5.04
N LYS A 46 -4.95 -5.13 4.96
CA LYS A 46 -6.21 -5.33 5.68
C LYS A 46 -5.97 -5.40 7.20
N GLU A 47 -4.97 -6.17 7.63
CA GLU A 47 -4.59 -6.29 9.05
C GLU A 47 -4.13 -4.95 9.65
N ALA A 48 -3.39 -4.16 8.87
CA ALA A 48 -2.93 -2.83 9.27
C ALA A 48 -4.01 -1.73 9.16
N GLY A 49 -5.21 -2.07 8.68
CA GLY A 49 -6.33 -1.13 8.62
C GLY A 49 -6.27 -0.11 7.48
N TYR A 50 -5.41 -0.31 6.47
CA TYR A 50 -5.32 0.58 5.31
C TYR A 50 -6.38 0.30 4.23
N ILE A 51 -6.88 -0.94 4.17
CA ILE A 51 -7.89 -1.34 3.18
C ILE A 51 -8.99 -2.22 3.78
N HIS A 52 -10.13 -2.26 3.11
CA HIS A 52 -11.08 -3.36 3.18
C HIS A 52 -10.69 -4.44 2.17
N ALA A 53 -10.79 -5.70 2.59
CA ALA A 53 -10.49 -6.87 1.77
C ALA A 53 -11.32 -8.06 2.25
N ILE A 54 -11.58 -8.99 1.34
CA ILE A 54 -12.36 -10.20 1.57
C ILE A 54 -11.43 -11.41 1.52
N GLU A 55 -11.54 -12.27 2.53
CA GLU A 55 -10.90 -13.58 2.54
C GLU A 55 -11.71 -14.57 1.68
N ASN A 56 -11.05 -15.23 0.73
CA ASN A 56 -11.66 -16.22 -0.14
C ASN A 56 -11.01 -17.57 0.08
N HIS A 57 -11.82 -18.58 0.39
CA HIS A 57 -11.38 -19.96 0.44
C HIS A 57 -11.42 -20.58 -0.96
N ARG A 58 -10.27 -21.04 -1.45
CA ARG A 58 -10.09 -21.72 -2.73
C ARG A 58 -9.62 -23.15 -2.48
N MET A 59 -9.67 -23.99 -3.52
CA MET A 59 -9.21 -25.39 -3.40
C MET A 59 -7.70 -25.49 -3.11
N ASP A 60 -6.92 -24.47 -3.50
CA ASP A 60 -5.47 -24.37 -3.34
C ASP A 60 -5.03 -23.53 -2.12
N GLY A 61 -5.98 -23.00 -1.34
CA GLY A 61 -5.68 -22.26 -0.11
C GLY A 61 -6.54 -21.02 0.09
N ILE A 62 -6.00 -20.05 0.85
CA ILE A 62 -6.68 -18.79 1.16
C ILE A 62 -6.13 -17.68 0.27
N ALA A 63 -7.03 -16.94 -0.38
CA ALA A 63 -6.70 -15.77 -1.19
C ALA A 63 -7.42 -14.51 -0.69
N TRP A 64 -6.72 -13.38 -0.71
CA TRP A 64 -7.28 -12.09 -0.29
C TRP A 64 -7.59 -11.21 -1.49
N THR A 65 -8.82 -10.74 -1.58
CA THR A 65 -9.28 -9.82 -2.64
C THR A 65 -9.49 -8.43 -2.06
N PRO A 66 -8.80 -7.39 -2.57
CA PRO A 66 -8.99 -6.02 -2.09
C PRO A 66 -10.38 -5.50 -2.48
N HIS A 67 -10.88 -4.52 -1.73
CA HIS A 67 -12.20 -3.89 -1.96
C HIS A 67 -12.10 -2.36 -2.06
N SER A 68 -11.66 -1.70 -1.01
CA SER A 68 -11.58 -0.23 -0.97
C SER A 68 -10.53 0.22 0.02
N LEU A 69 -10.07 1.47 -0.11
CA LEU A 69 -9.25 2.10 0.90
C LEU A 69 -10.08 2.41 2.13
N THR A 70 -9.47 2.34 3.31
CA THR A 70 -10.00 3.00 4.50
C THR A 70 -9.60 4.48 4.49
N TRP A 71 -10.13 5.28 5.43
CA TRP A 71 -9.65 6.64 5.64
C TRP A 71 -8.13 6.70 5.86
N GLN A 72 -7.60 5.82 6.72
CA GLN A 72 -6.16 5.72 6.96
C GLN A 72 -5.39 5.30 5.71
N GLY A 73 -5.99 4.46 4.85
CA GLY A 73 -5.47 4.12 3.53
C GLY A 73 -5.30 5.34 2.62
N HIS A 74 -6.32 6.20 2.56
CA HIS A 74 -6.27 7.45 1.81
C HIS A 74 -5.19 8.39 2.34
N ASP A 75 -5.19 8.64 3.65
CA ASP A 75 -4.21 9.52 4.31
C ASP A 75 -2.77 9.06 4.05
N PHE A 76 -2.49 7.77 4.20
CA PHE A 76 -1.18 7.21 3.90
C PHE A 76 -0.83 7.37 2.41
N LEU A 77 -1.74 6.96 1.52
CA LEU A 77 -1.51 7.02 0.07
C LEU A 77 -1.23 8.45 -0.38
N ASP A 78 -1.98 9.45 0.10
CA ASP A 78 -1.80 10.84 -0.27
C ASP A 78 -0.45 11.39 0.19
N ALA A 79 0.04 10.99 1.36
CA ALA A 79 1.37 11.39 1.81
C ALA A 79 2.49 10.82 0.95
N VAL A 80 2.33 9.58 0.44
CA VAL A 80 3.36 8.90 -0.36
C VAL A 80 3.09 8.93 -1.87
N ARG A 81 2.05 9.64 -2.34
CA ARG A 81 1.62 9.65 -3.74
C ARG A 81 2.64 10.30 -4.66
N ASP A 82 3.27 11.39 -4.21
CA ASP A 82 4.25 12.12 -5.00
C ASP A 82 5.54 11.31 -5.13
N ASP A 83 5.99 11.05 -6.37
CA ASP A 83 7.16 10.22 -6.63
C ASP A 83 8.46 10.80 -6.05
N ALA A 84 8.59 12.13 -6.01
CA ALA A 84 9.77 12.77 -5.42
C ALA A 84 9.77 12.64 -3.90
N ILE A 85 8.60 12.81 -3.25
CA ILE A 85 8.45 12.54 -1.81
C ILE A 85 8.73 11.07 -1.51
N TRP A 86 8.19 10.15 -2.30
CA TRP A 86 8.39 8.72 -2.09
C TRP A 86 9.86 8.32 -2.19
N ALA A 87 10.56 8.82 -3.20
CA ALA A 87 11.99 8.57 -3.38
C ALA A 87 12.82 9.10 -2.19
N ASP A 88 12.56 10.33 -1.73
CA ASP A 88 13.23 10.91 -0.57
C ASP A 88 12.97 10.12 0.71
N VAL A 89 11.71 9.76 0.97
CA VAL A 89 11.32 8.95 2.13
C VAL A 89 12.01 7.58 2.11
N LYS A 90 12.00 6.90 0.96
CA LYS A 90 12.69 5.62 0.79
C LYS A 90 14.19 5.75 1.04
N GLN A 91 14.83 6.82 0.60
CA GLN A 91 16.25 7.07 0.83
C GLN A 91 16.55 7.37 2.31
N ALA A 92 15.71 8.15 2.97
CA ALA A 92 15.86 8.51 4.37
C ALA A 92 15.59 7.33 5.34
N ALA A 93 14.80 6.35 4.90
CA ALA A 93 14.35 5.22 5.71
C ALA A 93 14.93 3.87 5.27
N ILE A 94 16.06 3.87 4.54
CA ILE A 94 16.77 2.63 4.20
C ILE A 94 17.22 1.95 5.48
N THR A 95 16.79 0.71 5.71
CA THR A 95 17.34 -0.12 6.78
C THR A 95 18.22 -1.22 6.19
N PRO A 96 19.29 -1.65 6.89
CA PRO A 96 20.11 -2.79 6.46
C PRO A 96 19.27 -4.06 6.31
N GLU A 97 18.27 -4.20 7.17
CA GLU A 97 17.38 -5.34 7.13
C GLU A 97 16.31 -5.19 6.05
N GLY A 98 16.04 -4.01 5.45
CA GLY A 98 15.26 -3.66 4.24
C GLY A 98 14.23 -2.52 4.41
N ASP A 99 12.93 -2.71 4.14
CA ASP A 99 11.96 -1.60 4.26
C ASP A 99 11.64 -1.26 5.73
N ALA A 100 11.64 0.04 6.06
CA ALA A 100 11.24 0.56 7.36
C ALA A 100 9.76 0.25 7.71
N PRO A 101 9.38 0.37 8.99
CA PRO A 101 7.97 0.32 9.42
C PRO A 101 7.11 1.35 8.66
N ALA A 102 5.88 0.97 8.30
CA ALA A 102 4.96 1.85 7.57
C ALA A 102 4.70 3.18 8.30
N GLU A 103 4.65 3.17 9.63
CA GLU A 103 4.50 4.36 10.46
C GLU A 103 5.67 5.34 10.31
N ILE A 104 6.90 4.84 10.20
CA ILE A 104 8.10 5.67 10.00
C ILE A 104 8.07 6.29 8.61
N LEU A 105 7.74 5.50 7.58
CA LEU A 105 7.58 5.99 6.21
C LEU A 105 6.50 7.06 6.13
N TYR A 106 5.37 6.85 6.81
CA TYR A 106 4.27 7.81 6.84
C TYR A 106 4.66 9.11 7.55
N ALA A 107 5.30 9.03 8.72
CA ALA A 107 5.75 10.19 9.46
C ALA A 107 6.74 11.05 8.65
N LEU A 108 7.70 10.41 7.99
CA LEU A 108 8.63 11.09 7.10
C LEU A 108 7.89 11.74 5.94
N ALA A 109 7.01 11.01 5.25
CA ALA A 109 6.22 11.53 4.13
C ALA A 109 5.40 12.77 4.52
N LEU A 110 4.72 12.74 5.67
CA LEU A 110 3.97 13.88 6.20
C LEU A 110 4.85 15.11 6.44
N GLU A 111 6.08 14.94 6.93
CA GLU A 111 7.02 16.05 7.09
C GLU A 111 7.37 16.70 5.73
N ARG A 112 7.52 15.90 4.67
CA ARG A 112 7.83 16.39 3.32
C ARG A 112 6.62 17.12 2.74
N VAL A 113 5.43 16.58 2.94
CA VAL A 113 4.17 17.24 2.56
C VAL A 113 4.03 18.58 3.27
N LYS A 114 4.24 18.65 4.59
CA LYS A 114 4.19 19.90 5.38
C LYS A 114 5.11 20.98 4.83
N ARG A 115 6.35 20.62 4.48
CA ARG A 115 7.30 21.54 3.84
C ARG A 115 6.78 22.03 2.49
N LYS A 116 6.22 21.13 1.66
CA LYS A 116 5.67 21.46 0.34
C LYS A 116 4.47 22.41 0.40
N VAL A 117 3.66 22.36 1.45
CA VAL A 117 2.50 23.24 1.65
C VAL A 117 2.77 24.46 2.54
N GLY A 118 4.03 24.69 2.95
CA GLY A 118 4.43 25.87 3.72
C GLY A 118 4.05 25.85 5.20
N LEU A 119 3.90 24.67 5.79
CA LEU A 119 3.56 24.46 7.21
C LEU A 119 4.77 24.02 8.07
N ALA A 120 5.99 24.26 7.59
CA ALA A 120 7.24 23.85 8.22
C ALA A 120 7.99 25.02 8.87
#